data_AF-A0A2E8J3I2-F1
#
_entry.id   AF-A0A2E8J3I2-F1
#
_cell.length_a   1.000
_cell.length_b   1.000
_cell.length_c   1.000
_cell.angle_alpha   90.00
_cell.angle_beta   90.00
_cell.angle_gamma   90.00
#
_symmetry.space_group_name_H-M   'P 1'
#
loop_
_entity.id
_entity.type
_entity.pdbx_description
1 polymer ?
#
loop_
_entity_poly.entity_id
_entity_poly.type
_entity_poly.pdbx_seq_one_letter_code
_entity_poly.pdbx_strand_id
1 'polypeptide(L)'
;MPEYVHEFNGSNSSRDGFQSTLPESWERLPGSLRADDFVGESSKYGRSSGHPVGRGVWPGIGKRVYNSPFLDTASLDLARLVVEHERLGQRGSVDLLAVAFSAYDNIGHLYGPFSVESDDTLKNVDMMLKKLFSCLDETVGEGNYIAVLSSDHGVAELPEWSIENDRFNCPVASGRANQYALGAKMYWHLYRNFTFPFGNPGNLLKKTAPTARVLTLPMLWITE
;
A
#
# COMPACT_ATOMS: atom_id res chain seq x y z
N MET A 1 -11.21 20.51 -11.11
CA MET A 1 -11.14 19.06 -11.33
C MET A 1 -12.24 18.72 -12.34
N PRO A 2 -12.08 17.75 -13.25
CA PRO A 2 -13.12 17.42 -14.24
C PRO A 2 -14.43 16.96 -13.59
N GLU A 3 -15.55 17.11 -14.29
CA GLU A 3 -16.90 16.79 -13.77
C GLU A 3 -17.05 15.32 -13.37
N TYR A 4 -16.59 14.38 -14.21
CA TYR A 4 -16.63 12.94 -13.90
C TYR A 4 -15.85 12.58 -12.63
N VAL A 5 -14.80 13.33 -12.29
CA VAL A 5 -14.05 13.12 -11.05
C VAL A 5 -14.79 13.71 -9.85
N HIS A 6 -15.54 14.80 -10.04
CA HIS A 6 -16.46 15.30 -9.01
C HIS A 6 -17.60 14.30 -8.75
N GLU A 7 -18.16 13.69 -9.79
CA GLU A 7 -19.17 12.64 -9.67
C GLU A 7 -18.61 11.39 -8.98
N PHE A 8 -17.44 10.91 -9.40
CA PHE A 8 -16.75 9.78 -8.76
C PHE A 8 -16.52 10.00 -7.26
N ASN A 9 -16.09 11.21 -6.87
CA ASN A 9 -15.83 11.53 -5.48
C ASN A 9 -17.10 11.80 -4.66
N GLY A 10 -18.17 12.27 -5.30
CA GLY A 10 -19.38 12.75 -4.64
C GLY A 10 -19.16 14.03 -3.83
N SER A 11 -20.25 14.63 -3.37
CA SER A 11 -20.20 15.73 -2.39
C SER A 11 -19.85 15.23 -0.98
N ASN A 12 -20.23 13.98 -0.70
CA ASN A 12 -19.88 13.19 0.45
C ASN A 12 -19.59 11.77 -0.01
N SER A 13 -18.31 11.46 -0.19
CA SER A 13 -17.85 10.19 -0.76
C SER A 13 -18.52 8.94 -0.19
N SER A 14 -18.84 8.93 1.12
CA SER A 14 -19.52 7.81 1.79
C SER A 14 -21.02 7.66 1.49
N ARG A 15 -21.66 8.65 0.87
CA ARG A 15 -23.09 8.66 0.53
C ARG A 15 -23.33 8.66 -0.97
N ASP A 16 -22.60 9.49 -1.71
CA ASP A 16 -22.84 9.76 -3.13
C ASP A 16 -21.57 9.64 -4.00
N GLY A 17 -20.46 9.16 -3.44
CA GLY A 17 -19.23 8.89 -4.20
C GLY A 17 -18.80 7.43 -4.12
N PHE A 18 -17.57 7.15 -4.53
CA PHE A 18 -17.03 5.79 -4.60
C PHE A 18 -17.06 5.01 -3.27
N GLN A 19 -17.06 5.70 -2.10
CA GLN A 19 -17.11 5.01 -0.82
C GLN A 19 -18.50 4.45 -0.49
N SER A 20 -19.55 4.93 -1.16
CA SER A 20 -20.92 4.46 -0.94
C SER A 20 -21.15 2.99 -1.31
N THR A 21 -20.28 2.42 -2.15
CA THR A 21 -20.33 1.02 -2.58
C THR A 21 -19.40 0.10 -1.79
N LEU A 22 -18.64 0.64 -0.84
CA LEU A 22 -17.71 -0.15 -0.03
C LEU A 22 -18.46 -1.09 0.91
N PRO A 23 -17.99 -2.34 1.07
CA PRO A 23 -18.58 -3.23 2.05
C PRO A 23 -18.25 -2.78 3.48
N GLU A 24 -19.09 -3.19 4.42
CA GLU A 24 -18.86 -2.89 5.85
C GLU A 24 -17.58 -3.55 6.40
N SER A 25 -17.27 -4.73 5.88
CA SER A 25 -16.12 -5.54 6.28
C SER A 25 -15.48 -6.19 5.06
N TRP A 26 -14.17 -6.43 5.18
CA TRP A 26 -13.42 -7.25 4.25
C TRP A 26 -13.45 -8.70 4.74
N GLU A 27 -14.18 -9.53 3.99
CA GLU A 27 -14.14 -10.99 4.11
C GLU A 27 -13.36 -11.57 2.95
N ARG A 28 -12.50 -12.54 3.25
CA ARG A 28 -11.59 -13.15 2.28
C ARG A 28 -12.22 -14.30 1.50
N LEU A 29 -11.57 -14.66 0.39
CA LEU A 29 -11.78 -15.92 -0.30
C LEU A 29 -11.05 -17.10 0.41
N PRO A 30 -11.57 -18.33 0.33
CA PRO A 30 -10.92 -19.51 0.90
C PRO A 30 -9.62 -19.89 0.16
N GLY A 31 -8.74 -20.58 0.88
CA GLY A 31 -7.43 -21.05 0.39
C GLY A 31 -6.35 -20.01 0.53
N SER A 32 -5.34 -20.28 1.36
CA SER A 32 -4.16 -19.44 1.59
C SER A 32 -2.93 -20.32 1.76
N LEU A 33 -1.76 -19.73 1.51
CA LEU A 33 -0.45 -20.36 1.72
C LEU A 33 -0.16 -20.63 3.20
N ARG A 34 -0.81 -19.90 4.11
CA ARG A 34 -0.62 -20.01 5.57
C ARG A 34 -1.95 -19.88 6.30
N ALA A 35 -2.02 -20.50 7.47
CA ALA A 35 -3.11 -20.27 8.41
C ALA A 35 -3.22 -18.78 8.78
N ASP A 36 -4.45 -18.37 9.03
CA ASP A 36 -4.81 -17.05 9.53
C ASP A 36 -4.29 -16.83 10.96
N ASP A 37 -4.28 -15.58 11.42
CA ASP A 37 -3.89 -15.21 12.78
C ASP A 37 -2.45 -15.63 13.15
N PHE A 38 -1.48 -15.21 12.35
CA PHE A 38 -0.09 -15.62 12.52
C PHE A 38 0.72 -14.69 13.44
N VAL A 39 1.62 -15.27 14.23
CA VAL A 39 2.50 -14.51 15.13
C VAL A 39 3.39 -13.53 14.35
N GLY A 40 3.31 -12.25 14.70
CA GLY A 40 4.08 -11.19 14.02
C GLY A 40 3.24 -10.36 13.06
N GLU A 41 2.00 -10.77 12.76
CA GLU A 41 0.98 -9.94 12.14
C GLU A 41 0.50 -8.84 13.09
N SER A 42 0.08 -7.72 12.50
CA SER A 42 -0.44 -6.56 13.22
C SER A 42 -1.84 -6.81 13.76
N SER A 43 -2.08 -6.48 15.02
CA SER A 43 -3.42 -6.55 15.63
C SER A 43 -4.27 -5.30 15.38
N LYS A 44 -3.80 -4.34 14.56
CA LYS A 44 -4.41 -3.02 14.40
C LYS A 44 -5.85 -3.06 13.87
N TYR A 45 -6.14 -3.98 12.95
CA TYR A 45 -7.47 -4.16 12.35
C TYR A 45 -8.00 -5.58 12.50
N GLY A 46 -7.53 -6.30 13.53
CA GLY A 46 -7.74 -7.73 13.70
C GLY A 46 -6.72 -8.54 12.89
N ARG A 47 -6.33 -9.70 13.43
CA ARG A 47 -5.44 -10.68 12.78
C ARG A 47 -6.20 -11.81 12.09
N SER A 48 -7.52 -11.70 12.08
CA SER A 48 -8.42 -12.65 11.46
C SER A 48 -9.37 -11.92 10.53
N SER A 49 -9.84 -12.62 9.50
CA SER A 49 -10.81 -12.10 8.52
C SER A 49 -12.04 -11.46 9.17
N GLY A 50 -12.67 -10.54 8.43
CA GLY A 50 -13.75 -9.69 8.91
C GLY A 50 -13.28 -8.29 9.28
N HIS A 51 -12.14 -7.86 8.72
CA HIS A 51 -11.55 -6.55 9.02
C HIS A 51 -12.57 -5.44 8.73
N PRO A 52 -12.77 -4.49 9.65
CA PRO A 52 -13.73 -3.42 9.42
C PRO A 52 -13.27 -2.52 8.26
N VAL A 53 -14.19 -2.13 7.38
CA VAL A 53 -13.92 -1.21 6.27
C VAL A 53 -14.89 -0.03 6.35
N GLY A 54 -16.15 -0.22 5.96
CA GLY A 54 -17.17 0.84 5.89
C GLY A 54 -17.79 1.28 7.23
N ARG A 55 -17.52 0.63 8.36
CA ARG A 55 -18.21 0.93 9.64
C ARG A 55 -17.71 2.17 10.39
N GLY A 56 -18.61 3.06 10.81
CA GLY A 56 -18.30 4.15 11.74
C GLY A 56 -18.21 5.53 11.07
N VAL A 57 -17.33 6.40 11.58
CA VAL A 57 -17.21 7.81 11.11
C VAL A 57 -15.89 8.07 10.38
N TRP A 58 -15.91 9.04 9.46
CA TRP A 58 -14.68 9.65 8.94
C TRP A 58 -13.87 10.28 10.10
N PRO A 59 -12.52 10.22 10.15
CA PRO A 59 -11.51 9.67 9.21
C PRO A 59 -11.15 8.19 9.42
N GLY A 60 -11.88 7.48 10.29
CA GLY A 60 -11.64 6.06 10.57
C GLY A 60 -11.85 5.17 9.33
N ILE A 61 -12.89 5.48 8.54
CA ILE A 61 -13.18 4.79 7.27
C ILE A 61 -12.00 4.91 6.31
N GLY A 62 -11.52 6.12 6.05
CA GLY A 62 -10.41 6.34 5.11
C GLY A 62 -9.16 5.55 5.48
N LYS A 63 -8.81 5.48 6.76
CA LYS A 63 -7.67 4.67 7.23
C LYS A 63 -7.86 3.18 6.95
N ARG A 64 -9.08 2.66 7.04
CA ARG A 64 -9.34 1.23 6.82
C ARG A 64 -9.42 0.90 5.34
N VAL A 65 -10.04 1.78 4.54
CA VAL A 65 -10.00 1.68 3.07
C VAL A 65 -8.55 1.67 2.58
N TYR A 66 -7.73 2.58 3.10
CA TYR A 66 -6.30 2.66 2.78
C TYR A 66 -5.52 1.36 3.10
N ASN A 67 -5.96 0.58 4.09
CA ASN A 67 -5.34 -0.69 4.48
C ASN A 67 -6.21 -1.89 4.04
N SER A 68 -6.87 -1.79 2.89
CA SER A 68 -7.73 -2.84 2.34
C SER A 68 -7.65 -2.88 0.80
N PRO A 69 -8.04 -3.99 0.15
CA PRO A 69 -8.00 -4.11 -1.31
C PRO A 69 -8.85 -3.07 -2.03
N PHE A 70 -9.85 -2.50 -1.35
CA PHE A 70 -10.77 -1.53 -1.93
C PHE A 70 -10.14 -0.19 -2.31
N LEU A 71 -8.94 0.14 -1.78
CA LEU A 71 -8.16 1.29 -2.25
C LEU A 71 -7.82 1.15 -3.74
N ASP A 72 -7.38 -0.04 -4.15
CA ASP A 72 -6.98 -0.30 -5.54
C ASP A 72 -8.20 -0.46 -6.44
N THR A 73 -9.32 -0.99 -5.92
CA THR A 73 -10.60 -1.00 -6.65
C THR A 73 -11.03 0.42 -7.02
N ALA A 74 -10.95 1.37 -6.07
CA ALA A 74 -11.26 2.77 -6.34
C ALA A 74 -10.30 3.39 -7.37
N SER A 75 -9.01 3.04 -7.30
CA SER A 75 -8.00 3.51 -8.25
C SER A 75 -8.25 2.98 -9.67
N LEU A 76 -8.64 1.70 -9.79
CA LEU A 76 -9.03 1.10 -11.06
C LEU A 76 -10.28 1.77 -11.65
N ASP A 77 -11.32 1.97 -10.85
CA ASP A 77 -12.57 2.56 -11.32
C ASP A 77 -12.35 3.99 -11.82
N LEU A 78 -11.53 4.78 -11.12
CA LEU A 78 -11.14 6.10 -11.59
C LEU A 78 -10.30 6.03 -12.87
N ALA A 79 -9.33 5.10 -12.98
CA ALA A 79 -8.53 4.95 -14.19
C ALA A 79 -9.38 4.64 -15.42
N ARG A 80 -10.44 3.81 -15.27
CA ARG A 80 -11.39 3.51 -16.34
C ARG A 80 -12.19 4.74 -16.77
N LEU A 81 -12.66 5.54 -15.81
CA LEU A 81 -13.32 6.82 -16.11
C LEU A 81 -12.38 7.78 -16.86
N VAL A 82 -11.11 7.83 -16.48
CA VAL A 82 -10.10 8.65 -17.18
C VAL A 82 -9.93 8.18 -18.62
N VAL A 83 -9.81 6.87 -18.88
CA VAL A 83 -9.72 6.32 -20.25
C VAL A 83 -10.91 6.75 -21.10
N GLU A 84 -12.13 6.64 -20.55
CA GLU A 84 -13.37 6.96 -21.26
C GLU A 84 -13.53 8.47 -21.51
N HIS A 85 -13.50 9.27 -20.44
CA HIS A 85 -13.79 10.71 -20.53
C HIS A 85 -12.68 11.51 -21.20
N GLU A 86 -11.42 11.13 -20.98
CA GLU A 86 -10.28 11.74 -21.66
C GLU A 86 -10.02 11.08 -23.02
N ARG A 87 -10.79 10.09 -23.47
CA ARG A 87 -10.64 9.44 -24.78
C ARG A 87 -9.20 9.01 -25.07
N LEU A 88 -8.55 8.42 -24.06
CA LEU A 88 -7.14 8.02 -24.18
C LEU A 88 -7.00 6.97 -25.28
N GLY A 89 -6.00 7.13 -26.15
CA GLY A 89 -5.75 6.24 -27.29
C GLY A 89 -6.71 6.40 -28.47
N GLN A 90 -7.67 7.33 -28.41
CA GLN A 90 -8.74 7.47 -29.42
C GLN A 90 -8.62 8.75 -30.27
N ARG A 91 -7.60 9.57 -30.03
CA ARG A 91 -7.44 10.90 -30.68
C ARG A 91 -6.38 10.95 -31.79
N GLY A 92 -5.76 9.82 -32.11
CA GLY A 92 -4.68 9.73 -33.10
C GLY A 92 -3.30 10.17 -32.59
N SER A 93 -3.17 10.56 -31.32
CA SER A 93 -1.91 10.75 -30.61
C SER A 93 -1.67 9.60 -29.63
N VAL A 94 -0.40 9.36 -29.28
CA VAL A 94 -0.03 8.44 -28.21
C VAL A 94 -0.29 9.12 -26.86
N ASP A 95 -1.04 8.46 -26.00
CA ASP A 95 -1.32 8.89 -24.63
C ASP A 95 -0.62 7.93 -23.63
N LEU A 96 -0.37 8.41 -22.42
CA LEU A 96 0.19 7.61 -21.32
C LEU A 96 -0.80 7.57 -20.15
N LEU A 97 -1.13 6.38 -19.69
CA LEU A 97 -1.86 6.14 -18.45
C LEU A 97 -0.94 5.43 -17.46
N ALA A 98 -0.66 6.07 -16.33
CA ALA A 98 0.07 5.48 -15.21
C ALA A 98 -0.91 5.26 -14.04
N VAL A 99 -0.97 4.04 -13.52
CA VAL A 99 -1.84 3.67 -12.39
C VAL A 99 -0.99 2.95 -11.36
N ALA A 100 -1.01 3.45 -10.13
CA ALA A 100 -0.30 2.84 -8.99
C ALA A 100 -1.31 2.12 -8.09
N PHE A 101 -1.14 0.82 -7.92
CA PHE A 101 -1.90 -0.01 -6.99
C PHE A 101 -1.11 -0.15 -5.68
N SER A 102 -1.60 0.46 -4.61
CA SER A 102 -0.89 0.63 -3.34
C SER A 102 -1.42 -0.26 -2.22
N ALA A 103 -2.57 -0.92 -2.40
CA ALA A 103 -3.19 -1.68 -1.31
C ALA A 103 -2.30 -2.86 -0.88
N TYR A 104 -1.63 -3.52 -1.82
CA TYR A 104 -0.78 -4.68 -1.52
C TYR A 104 0.39 -4.34 -0.58
N ASP A 105 1.03 -3.19 -0.75
CA ASP A 105 2.09 -2.73 0.17
C ASP A 105 1.55 -2.48 1.58
N ASN A 106 0.45 -1.73 1.69
CA ASN A 106 -0.17 -1.43 2.98
C ASN A 106 -0.60 -2.70 3.74
N ILE A 107 -1.16 -3.67 3.01
CA ILE A 107 -1.61 -4.95 3.56
C ILE A 107 -0.40 -5.82 3.94
N GLY A 108 0.62 -5.87 3.08
CA GLY A 108 1.88 -6.57 3.36
C GLY A 108 2.60 -6.01 4.59
N HIS A 109 2.57 -4.69 4.81
CA HIS A 109 3.11 -4.07 6.02
C HIS A 109 2.39 -4.48 7.30
N LEU A 110 1.09 -4.80 7.23
CA LEU A 110 0.31 -5.23 8.38
C LEU A 110 0.47 -6.73 8.66
N TYR A 111 0.46 -7.57 7.62
CA TYR A 111 0.28 -9.01 7.78
C TYR A 111 1.42 -9.86 7.19
N GLY A 112 2.24 -9.29 6.32
CA GLY A 112 3.34 -9.97 5.62
C GLY A 112 2.90 -10.68 4.33
N PRO A 113 3.85 -11.03 3.45
CA PRO A 113 3.55 -11.50 2.09
C PRO A 113 2.87 -12.86 2.00
N PHE A 114 3.01 -13.70 3.04
CA PHE A 114 2.41 -15.03 3.10
C PHE A 114 1.13 -15.06 3.94
N SER A 115 0.62 -13.90 4.34
CA SER A 115 -0.63 -13.84 5.07
C SER A 115 -1.82 -14.15 4.15
N VAL A 116 -2.94 -14.44 4.78
CA VAL A 116 -4.18 -14.69 4.07
C VAL A 116 -4.68 -13.42 3.38
N GLU A 117 -4.49 -12.26 4.01
CA GLU A 117 -4.81 -10.93 3.48
C GLU A 117 -4.02 -10.60 2.22
N SER A 118 -2.71 -10.93 2.21
CA SER A 118 -1.86 -10.73 1.03
C SER A 118 -2.29 -11.61 -0.14
N ASP A 119 -2.61 -12.89 0.11
CA ASP A 119 -3.08 -13.81 -0.93
C ASP A 119 -4.43 -13.36 -1.53
N ASP A 120 -5.40 -12.96 -0.70
CA ASP A 120 -6.68 -12.41 -1.15
C ASP A 120 -6.49 -11.13 -1.96
N THR A 121 -5.57 -10.27 -1.54
CA THR A 121 -5.25 -9.03 -2.26
C THR A 121 -4.63 -9.31 -3.63
N LEU A 122 -3.73 -10.28 -3.76
CA LEU A 122 -3.17 -10.68 -5.07
C LEU A 122 -4.24 -11.22 -6.01
N LYS A 123 -5.18 -12.02 -5.50
CA LYS A 123 -6.35 -12.48 -6.28
C LYS A 123 -7.20 -11.29 -6.74
N ASN A 124 -7.38 -10.28 -5.89
CA ASN A 124 -8.07 -9.05 -6.28
C ASN A 124 -7.29 -8.28 -7.37
N VAL A 125 -5.97 -8.18 -7.27
CA VAL A 125 -5.12 -7.56 -8.31
C VAL A 125 -5.27 -8.27 -9.64
N ASP A 126 -5.23 -9.61 -9.67
CA ASP A 126 -5.47 -10.40 -10.89
C ASP A 126 -6.83 -10.05 -11.54
N MET A 127 -7.91 -10.04 -10.73
CA MET A 127 -9.24 -9.66 -11.21
C MET A 127 -9.31 -8.21 -11.69
N MET A 128 -8.60 -7.29 -11.04
CA MET A 128 -8.55 -5.87 -11.41
C MET A 128 -7.80 -5.66 -12.72
N LEU A 129 -6.66 -6.34 -12.91
CA LEU A 129 -5.91 -6.29 -14.16
C LEU A 129 -6.75 -6.83 -15.31
N LYS A 130 -7.45 -7.95 -15.10
CA LYS A 130 -8.40 -8.47 -16.09
C LYS A 130 -9.44 -7.41 -16.49
N LYS A 131 -10.06 -6.73 -15.52
CA LYS A 131 -11.04 -5.67 -15.79
C LYS A 131 -10.43 -4.47 -16.53
N LEU A 132 -9.22 -4.06 -16.17
CA LEU A 132 -8.52 -2.97 -16.84
C LEU A 132 -8.24 -3.31 -18.30
N PHE A 133 -7.67 -4.49 -18.57
CA PHE A 133 -7.37 -4.91 -19.94
C PHE A 133 -8.63 -5.10 -20.77
N SER A 134 -9.71 -5.71 -20.23
CA SER A 134 -10.98 -5.77 -20.96
C SER A 134 -11.53 -4.38 -21.29
N CYS A 135 -11.43 -3.41 -20.37
CA CYS A 135 -11.82 -2.03 -20.65
C CYS A 135 -10.98 -1.41 -21.77
N LEU A 136 -9.66 -1.65 -21.80
CA LEU A 136 -8.77 -1.15 -22.85
C LEU A 136 -9.02 -1.84 -24.19
N ASP A 137 -9.25 -3.15 -24.20
CA ASP A 137 -9.60 -3.92 -25.39
C ASP A 137 -10.90 -3.41 -26.02
N GLU A 138 -11.90 -3.08 -25.21
CA GLU A 138 -13.19 -2.56 -25.67
C GLU A 138 -13.11 -1.09 -26.14
N THR A 139 -12.29 -0.25 -25.50
CA THR A 139 -12.25 1.20 -25.75
C THR A 139 -11.17 1.64 -26.73
N VAL A 140 -9.97 1.04 -26.66
CA VAL A 140 -8.80 1.37 -27.49
C VAL A 140 -8.61 0.34 -28.61
N GLY A 141 -9.03 -0.91 -28.38
CA GLY A 141 -8.87 -2.03 -29.29
C GLY A 141 -7.65 -2.89 -28.96
N GLU A 142 -7.83 -4.21 -29.00
CA GLU A 142 -6.75 -5.18 -28.83
C GLU A 142 -5.62 -4.91 -29.84
N GLY A 143 -4.37 -4.90 -29.36
CA GLY A 143 -3.19 -4.60 -30.18
C GLY A 143 -2.88 -3.11 -30.37
N ASN A 144 -3.72 -2.20 -29.89
CA ASN A 144 -3.52 -0.75 -29.99
C ASN A 144 -2.95 -0.10 -28.71
N TYR A 145 -2.60 -0.90 -27.69
CA TYR A 145 -1.93 -0.43 -26.48
C TYR A 145 -0.79 -1.35 -26.06
N ILE A 146 0.15 -0.80 -25.29
CA ILE A 146 1.24 -1.55 -24.65
C ILE A 146 1.04 -1.40 -23.14
N ALA A 147 0.96 -2.53 -22.44
CA ALA A 147 0.93 -2.56 -20.99
C ALA A 147 2.31 -2.97 -20.44
N VAL A 148 2.78 -2.22 -19.45
CA VAL A 148 3.97 -2.56 -18.66
C VAL A 148 3.54 -2.62 -17.19
N LEU A 149 3.85 -3.72 -16.53
CA LEU A 149 3.60 -3.92 -15.11
C LEU A 149 4.93 -4.16 -14.40
N SER A 150 5.15 -3.45 -13.30
CA SER A 150 6.31 -3.60 -12.42
C SER A 150 5.87 -3.42 -10.97
N SER A 151 6.77 -3.69 -10.03
CA SER A 151 6.69 -3.14 -8.68
C SER A 151 7.80 -2.11 -8.47
N ASP A 152 7.58 -1.19 -7.54
CA ASP A 152 8.58 -0.24 -7.05
C ASP A 152 9.59 -0.94 -6.12
N HIS A 153 9.16 -1.98 -5.41
CA HIS A 153 10.02 -2.85 -4.62
C HIS A 153 9.43 -4.25 -4.37
N GLY A 154 10.21 -5.12 -3.71
CA GLY A 154 9.74 -6.38 -3.16
C GLY A 154 9.37 -6.26 -1.68
N VAL A 155 9.08 -7.37 -1.02
CA VAL A 155 8.78 -7.42 0.43
C VAL A 155 9.48 -8.60 1.07
N ALA A 156 10.03 -8.38 2.26
CA ALA A 156 10.62 -9.45 3.07
C ALA A 156 9.53 -10.23 3.82
N GLU A 157 9.77 -11.51 4.03
CA GLU A 157 8.91 -12.32 4.89
C GLU A 157 9.00 -11.90 6.36
N LEU A 158 7.97 -12.23 7.15
CA LEU A 158 8.01 -12.00 8.59
C LEU A 158 9.14 -12.81 9.23
N PRO A 159 9.93 -12.25 10.16
CA PRO A 159 10.98 -13.00 10.86
C PRO A 159 10.49 -14.29 11.49
N GLU A 160 9.31 -14.26 12.09
CA GLU A 160 8.69 -15.42 12.74
C GLU A 160 8.42 -16.54 11.73
N TRP A 161 8.00 -16.19 10.50
CA TRP A 161 7.81 -17.15 9.41
C TRP A 161 9.13 -17.73 8.91
N SER A 162 10.17 -16.89 8.75
CA SER A 162 11.52 -17.38 8.38
C SER A 162 12.07 -18.36 9.41
N ILE A 163 11.88 -18.08 10.70
CA ILE A 163 12.38 -18.90 11.81
C ILE A 163 11.66 -20.24 11.82
N GLU A 164 10.33 -20.26 11.69
CA GLU A 164 9.54 -21.50 11.66
C GLU A 164 9.91 -22.41 10.47
N ASN A 165 10.36 -21.83 9.36
CA ASN A 165 10.71 -22.55 8.13
C ASN A 165 12.23 -22.78 7.96
N ASP A 166 13.04 -22.61 9.01
CA ASP A 166 14.51 -22.80 8.98
C ASP A 166 15.23 -21.98 7.88
N ARG A 167 14.67 -20.83 7.49
CA ARG A 167 15.25 -19.91 6.48
C ARG A 167 15.97 -18.70 7.08
N PHE A 168 15.95 -18.57 8.41
CA PHE A 168 16.38 -17.37 9.09
C PHE A 168 17.89 -17.33 9.34
N ASN A 169 18.58 -16.35 8.75
CA ASN A 169 20.05 -16.21 8.84
C ASN A 169 20.50 -14.86 9.47
N CYS A 170 19.69 -14.26 10.34
CA CYS A 170 20.06 -13.01 10.99
C CYS A 170 20.66 -13.26 12.39
N PRO A 171 21.74 -12.54 12.77
CA PRO A 171 22.35 -12.67 14.10
C PRO A 171 21.42 -12.34 15.28
N VAL A 172 20.32 -11.62 15.03
CA VAL A 172 19.31 -11.32 16.04
C VAL A 172 18.29 -12.46 16.04
N ALA A 173 18.29 -13.29 17.09
CA ALA A 173 17.48 -14.50 17.16
C ALA A 173 15.98 -14.31 16.90
N SER A 174 15.40 -13.15 17.25
CA SER A 174 13.99 -12.85 16.96
C SER A 174 13.76 -12.28 15.56
N GLY A 175 14.81 -11.84 14.88
CA GLY A 175 14.77 -11.02 13.66
C GLY A 175 14.05 -9.68 13.76
N ARG A 176 13.59 -9.31 14.95
CA ARG A 176 12.97 -8.02 15.24
C ARG A 176 14.02 -7.11 15.87
N ALA A 177 14.29 -5.98 15.22
CA ALA A 177 15.13 -4.92 15.75
C ALA A 177 14.29 -3.79 16.35
N ASN A 178 14.75 -3.21 17.45
CA ASN A 178 14.13 -2.00 17.99
C ASN A 178 14.51 -0.78 17.13
N GLN A 179 13.52 -0.14 16.51
CA GLN A 179 13.73 1.00 15.60
C GLN A 179 14.51 2.16 16.23
N TYR A 180 14.31 2.45 17.52
CA TYR A 180 15.00 3.54 18.22
C TYR A 180 16.45 3.18 18.49
N ALA A 181 16.71 1.94 18.93
CA ALA A 181 18.07 1.46 19.14
C ALA A 181 18.86 1.40 17.82
N LEU A 182 18.23 0.94 16.73
CA LEU A 182 18.82 0.94 15.40
C LEU A 182 19.13 2.36 14.93
N GLY A 183 18.14 3.25 15.02
CA GLY A 183 18.29 4.67 14.67
C GLY A 183 19.44 5.31 15.45
N ALA A 184 19.47 5.18 16.77
CA ALA A 184 20.53 5.74 17.61
C ALA A 184 21.93 5.23 17.21
N LYS A 185 22.09 3.92 16.98
CA LYS A 185 23.37 3.33 16.57
C LYS A 185 23.80 3.79 15.18
N MET A 186 22.88 3.84 14.22
CA MET A 186 23.14 4.32 12.86
C MET A 186 23.56 5.80 12.88
N TYR A 187 22.80 6.64 13.58
CA TYR A 187 23.11 8.06 13.72
C TYR A 187 24.47 8.29 14.38
N TRP A 188 24.77 7.56 15.45
CA TRP A 188 26.08 7.62 16.10
C TRP A 188 27.22 7.19 15.15
N HIS A 189 27.02 6.13 14.38
CA HIS A 189 27.99 5.65 13.41
C HIS A 189 28.25 6.66 12.29
N LEU A 190 27.20 7.28 11.75
CA LEU A 190 27.34 8.32 10.73
C LEU A 190 28.05 9.54 11.29
N TYR A 191 27.68 9.97 12.50
CA TYR A 191 28.33 11.09 13.18
C TYR A 191 29.83 10.86 13.37
N ARG A 192 30.24 9.71 13.95
CA ARG A 192 31.66 9.44 14.24
C ARG A 192 32.54 9.40 12.98
N ASN A 193 31.98 8.93 11.87
CA ASN A 193 32.73 8.63 10.64
C ASN A 193 32.75 9.80 9.67
N PHE A 194 31.70 10.62 9.63
CA PHE A 194 31.52 11.63 8.59
C PHE A 194 31.32 13.05 9.13
N THR A 195 31.00 13.22 10.42
CA THR A 195 30.69 14.54 10.98
C THR A 195 31.64 14.97 12.10
N PHE A 196 32.17 14.02 12.87
CA PHE A 196 33.18 14.29 13.89
C PHE A 196 34.51 14.74 13.23
N PRO A 197 35.22 15.74 13.79
CA PRO A 197 34.93 16.47 15.04
C PRO A 197 34.08 17.73 14.88
N PHE A 198 33.58 18.06 13.68
CA PHE A 198 33.05 19.39 13.39
C PHE A 198 31.54 19.57 13.68
N GLY A 199 30.77 18.49 13.85
CA GLY A 199 29.32 18.55 14.14
C GLY A 199 28.96 18.52 15.63
N ASN A 200 27.79 19.07 15.99
CA ASN A 200 27.23 18.96 17.35
C ASN A 200 26.45 17.63 17.53
N PRO A 201 26.85 16.76 18.47
CA PRO A 201 26.19 15.47 18.69
C PRO A 201 24.79 15.59 19.33
N GLY A 202 24.44 16.73 19.95
CA GLY A 202 23.13 16.97 20.54
C GLY A 202 21.98 17.00 19.52
N ASN A 203 22.27 17.24 18.23
CA ASN A 203 21.29 17.12 17.15
C ASN A 203 20.83 15.66 16.93
N LEU A 204 21.60 14.67 17.40
CA LEU A 204 21.26 13.24 17.33
C LEU A 204 20.10 12.91 18.28
N LEU A 205 20.12 13.48 19.51
CA LEU A 205 19.10 13.25 20.54
C LEU A 205 17.72 13.81 20.17
N LYS A 206 17.67 14.89 19.39
CA LYS A 206 16.41 15.49 18.91
C LYS A 206 15.69 14.60 17.89
N LYS A 207 16.39 13.72 17.18
CA LYS A 207 15.82 12.83 16.15
C LYS A 207 15.44 11.44 16.66
N THR A 208 15.92 11.04 17.83
CA THR A 208 15.74 9.68 18.38
C THR A 208 14.77 9.62 19.57
N ALA A 209 14.27 10.76 20.06
CA ALA A 209 13.30 10.83 21.16
C ALA A 209 11.85 10.59 20.67
N PRO A 210 10.98 9.95 21.48
CA PRO A 210 9.59 9.63 21.10
C PRO A 210 8.69 10.87 20.88
N THR A 211 9.13 12.05 21.35
CA THR A 211 8.47 13.35 21.12
C THR A 211 9.11 14.17 20.00
N ALA A 212 10.03 13.59 19.22
CA ALA A 212 10.46 14.19 17.97
C ALA A 212 9.24 14.28 17.05
N ARG A 213 8.59 15.46 17.02
CA ARG A 213 7.73 15.84 15.90
C ARG A 213 8.54 15.48 14.67
N VAL A 214 7.98 14.59 13.85
CA VAL A 214 8.49 14.29 12.52
C VAL A 214 8.83 15.63 11.90
N LEU A 215 10.12 15.96 11.90
CA LEU A 215 10.62 16.94 10.96
C LEU A 215 10.40 16.23 9.67
N THR A 216 9.32 16.61 9.00
CA THR A 216 9.17 16.47 7.56
C THR A 216 10.44 17.06 6.97
N LEU A 217 11.47 16.21 6.83
CA LEU A 217 12.25 16.25 5.63
C LEU A 217 11.20 16.25 4.51
N PRO A 218 11.26 17.16 3.54
CA PRO A 218 10.54 16.95 2.30
C PRO A 218 11.14 15.68 1.72
N MET A 219 10.58 14.54 2.15
CA MET A 219 10.58 13.32 1.39
C MET A 219 9.74 13.73 0.19
N LEU A 220 10.45 14.15 -0.84
CA LEU A 220 9.91 14.38 -2.14
C LEU A 220 9.25 13.06 -2.49
N TRP A 221 7.94 13.00 -2.30
CA TRP A 221 7.10 11.97 -2.90
C TRP A 221 7.22 12.25 -4.39
N ILE A 222 8.26 11.70 -5.01
CA ILE A 222 8.26 11.46 -6.44
C ILE A 222 7.35 10.24 -6.56
N THR A 223 6.06 10.53 -6.77
CA THR A 223 5.23 9.64 -7.55
C THR A 223 5.92 9.52 -8.90
N GLU A 224 6.44 8.34 -9.22
CA GLU A 224 6.58 7.95 -10.63
C GLU A 224 5.19 7.70 -11.22
#